data_AF-A0A971U2L8-F1
#
_entry.id   AF-A0A971U2L8-F1
#
_cell.length_a   1.000
_cell.length_b   1.000
_cell.length_c   1.000
_cell.angle_alpha   90.00
_cell.angle_beta   90.00
_cell.angle_gamma   90.00
#
_symmetry.space_group_name_H-M   'P 1'
#
loop_
_entity.id
_entity.type
_entity.pdbx_description
1 polymer ?
#
loop_
_entity_poly.entity_id
_entity_poly.type
_entity_poly.pdbx_seq_one_letter_code
_entity_poly.pdbx_strand_id
1 'polypeptide(L)'
;STVSVPERMRYNDDVFTNWLKGFNRGDGGSHNDAAVPGDIPTECEAFDNTMTLIQWPGDLLGCVIANAVSFIAPPPSPRLVVCGEKGSLIFDMPGSGSQLSIATNVVDSPYHVSRPTPPAWTNVGRQEAGWYHFPANYFAPFRYYKASTEHLYACIEHDQDPIPSMEWGLHVAEVMIASRTASETGQAQQLKTTF
;
A
#
# COMPACT_ATOMS: atom_id res chain seq x y z
N SER A 1 21.25 22.69 4.13
CA SER A 1 21.58 21.47 4.87
C SER A 1 21.58 20.33 3.87
N THR A 2 22.61 19.50 3.87
CA THR A 2 22.66 18.31 3.00
C THR A 2 22.15 17.16 3.84
N VAL A 3 20.99 16.63 3.47
CA VAL A 3 20.47 15.41 4.06
C VAL A 3 21.20 14.27 3.35
N SER A 4 22.10 13.57 4.04
CA SER A 4 22.71 12.34 3.54
C SER A 4 21.99 11.14 4.15
N VAL A 5 21.66 10.17 3.30
CA VAL A 5 21.16 8.87 3.73
C VAL A 5 22.37 7.96 3.90
N PRO A 6 22.54 7.26 5.05
CA PRO A 6 23.62 6.28 5.18
C PRO A 6 23.44 5.19 4.11
N GLU A 7 24.54 4.78 3.48
CA GLU A 7 24.53 3.69 2.51
C GLU A 7 23.92 2.44 3.15
N ARG A 8 22.83 1.94 2.55
CA ARG A 8 22.27 0.65 2.89
C ARG A 8 22.94 -0.38 1.97
N MET A 9 23.89 -1.12 2.51
CA MET A 9 24.52 -2.23 1.79
C MET A 9 23.44 -3.26 1.47
N ARG A 10 23.20 -3.50 0.18
CA ARG A 10 22.38 -4.62 -0.29
C ARG A 10 23.32 -5.73 -0.76
N TYR A 11 22.89 -6.97 -0.61
CA TYR A 11 23.66 -8.14 -1.01
C TYR A 11 23.56 -8.34 -2.52
N ASN A 12 24.65 -8.83 -3.13
CA ASN A 12 24.58 -9.39 -4.48
C ASN A 12 23.72 -10.67 -4.44
N ASP A 13 22.82 -10.84 -5.43
CA ASP A 13 21.91 -11.99 -5.55
C ASP A 13 22.64 -13.34 -5.46
N ASP A 14 23.85 -13.45 -6.01
CA ASP A 14 24.65 -14.68 -5.96
C ASP A 14 25.10 -15.01 -4.53
N VAL A 15 25.44 -13.99 -3.74
CA VAL A 15 25.87 -14.16 -2.35
C VAL A 15 24.70 -14.62 -1.49
N PHE A 16 23.55 -13.95 -1.63
CA PHE A 16 22.34 -14.32 -0.90
C PHE A 16 21.82 -15.70 -1.32
N THR A 17 21.81 -16.00 -2.62
CA THR A 17 21.42 -17.32 -3.15
C THR A 17 22.34 -18.42 -2.65
N ASN A 18 23.65 -18.19 -2.59
CA ASN A 18 24.59 -19.16 -2.06
C ASN A 18 24.47 -19.35 -0.55
N TRP A 19 24.15 -18.28 0.20
CA TRP A 19 23.82 -18.38 1.62
C TRP A 19 22.57 -19.23 1.87
N LEU A 20 21.50 -19.03 1.08
CA LEU A 20 20.26 -19.81 1.18
C LEU A 20 20.47 -21.32 1.01
N LYS A 21 21.50 -21.74 0.25
CA LYS A 21 21.82 -23.17 0.09
C LYS A 21 22.26 -23.84 1.39
N GLY A 22 22.79 -23.08 2.34
CA GLY A 22 23.19 -23.55 3.67
C GLY A 22 22.19 -23.24 4.78
N PHE A 23 21.06 -22.60 4.45
CA PHE A 23 20.08 -22.12 5.42
C PHE A 23 19.34 -23.26 6.12
N ASN A 24 19.35 -23.25 7.45
CA ASN A 24 18.55 -24.15 8.27
C ASN A 24 17.38 -23.40 8.93
N ARG A 25 16.28 -24.13 9.14
CA ARG A 25 15.12 -23.61 9.87
C ARG A 25 15.50 -23.29 11.32
N GLY A 26 15.75 -22.02 11.62
CA GLY A 26 16.22 -21.54 12.92
C GLY A 26 17.37 -20.55 12.80
N ASP A 27 18.06 -20.55 11.67
CA ASP A 27 18.99 -19.50 11.31
C ASP A 27 18.16 -18.22 11.12
N GLY A 28 18.42 -17.19 11.92
CA GLY A 28 17.95 -15.84 11.59
C GLY A 28 18.54 -15.47 10.22
N GLY A 29 17.77 -14.73 9.42
CA GLY A 29 18.27 -14.28 8.13
C GLY A 29 17.18 -13.77 7.21
N SER A 30 17.38 -12.56 6.69
CA SER A 30 16.61 -11.99 5.60
C SER A 30 17.60 -11.28 4.67
N HIS A 31 17.15 -10.85 3.50
CA HIS A 31 17.95 -9.99 2.61
C HIS A 31 18.34 -8.64 3.25
N ASN A 32 17.92 -8.38 4.50
CA ASN A 32 18.29 -7.20 5.28
C ASN A 32 19.05 -7.56 6.57
N ASP A 33 19.43 -8.83 6.76
CA ASP A 33 20.06 -9.31 7.99
C ASP A 33 21.59 -9.30 7.87
N ALA A 34 22.23 -8.58 8.79
CA ALA A 34 23.68 -8.39 8.88
C ALA A 34 24.49 -9.69 9.04
N ALA A 35 23.83 -10.83 9.29
CA ALA A 35 24.45 -12.15 9.37
C ALA A 35 24.96 -12.71 8.03
N VAL A 36 24.61 -12.11 6.89
CA VAL A 36 25.14 -12.48 5.56
C VAL A 36 26.41 -11.67 5.27
N PRO A 37 27.56 -12.29 4.90
CA PRO A 37 28.80 -11.58 4.57
C PRO A 37 28.57 -10.51 3.49
N GLY A 38 28.69 -9.24 3.86
CA GLY A 38 28.27 -8.10 3.04
C GLY A 38 29.47 -7.28 2.55
N ASP A 39 30.16 -7.76 1.51
CA ASP A 39 31.39 -7.10 1.04
C ASP A 39 31.35 -6.66 -0.42
N ILE A 40 30.21 -6.75 -1.11
CA ILE A 40 30.10 -6.31 -2.51
C ILE A 40 29.09 -5.16 -2.60
N PRO A 41 29.55 -3.92 -2.85
CA PRO A 41 28.67 -2.81 -3.19
C PRO A 41 27.79 -3.18 -4.39
N THR A 42 26.47 -3.10 -4.23
CA THR A 42 25.50 -3.25 -5.32
C THR A 42 24.93 -1.90 -5.70
N GLU A 43 24.85 -1.60 -6.99
CA GLU A 43 24.09 -0.46 -7.49
C GLU A 43 22.58 -0.78 -7.41
N CYS A 44 21.83 0.05 -6.69
CA CYS A 44 20.38 -0.12 -6.59
C CYS A 44 19.69 0.71 -7.67
N GLU A 45 19.31 0.07 -8.77
CA GLU A 45 18.55 0.71 -9.86
C GLU A 45 17.05 0.88 -9.52
N ALA A 46 16.58 0.29 -8.43
CA ALA A 46 15.19 0.42 -7.99
C ALA A 46 14.94 1.80 -7.38
N PHE A 47 13.85 2.44 -7.79
CA PHE A 47 13.37 3.67 -7.16
C PHE A 47 13.09 3.45 -5.67
N ASP A 48 13.56 4.36 -4.85
CA ASP A 48 13.44 4.35 -3.40
C ASP A 48 12.18 5.10 -2.91
N ASN A 49 11.62 5.94 -3.79
CA ASN A 49 10.35 6.64 -3.65
C ASN A 49 9.65 6.73 -5.01
N THR A 50 8.34 6.46 -5.04
CA THR A 50 7.50 6.65 -6.23
C THR A 50 6.17 7.27 -5.85
N MET A 51 5.65 8.12 -6.74
CA MET A 51 4.31 8.69 -6.69
C MET A 51 3.67 8.52 -8.06
N THR A 52 2.67 7.64 -8.15
CA THR A 52 1.96 7.36 -9.40
C THR A 52 0.56 7.94 -9.31
N LEU A 53 0.23 8.87 -10.20
CA LEU A 53 -1.14 9.32 -10.44
C LEU A 53 -1.80 8.39 -11.45
N ILE A 54 -3.00 7.94 -11.16
CA ILE A 54 -3.77 7.07 -12.03
C ILE A 54 -5.14 7.73 -12.24
N GLN A 55 -5.56 7.79 -13.50
CA GLN A 55 -6.89 8.22 -13.89
C GLN A 55 -7.71 6.96 -14.23
N TRP A 56 -8.76 6.73 -13.47
CA TRP A 56 -9.73 5.67 -13.74
C TRP A 56 -10.88 6.21 -14.62
N PRO A 57 -11.68 5.32 -15.24
CA PRO A 57 -12.90 5.74 -15.91
C PRO A 57 -13.84 6.53 -15.00
N GLY A 58 -14.57 7.50 -15.56
CA GLY A 58 -15.60 8.26 -14.82
C GLY A 58 -15.06 9.35 -13.90
N ASP A 59 -14.02 10.08 -14.32
CA ASP A 59 -13.38 11.19 -13.59
C ASP A 59 -12.80 10.81 -12.22
N LEU A 60 -12.60 9.52 -11.98
CA LEU A 60 -11.98 9.00 -10.77
C LEU A 60 -10.47 9.20 -10.85
N LEU A 61 -9.91 9.81 -9.81
CA LEU A 61 -8.47 10.02 -9.67
C LEU A 61 -8.00 9.32 -8.40
N GLY A 62 -6.80 8.75 -8.49
CA GLY A 62 -6.13 8.15 -7.35
C GLY A 62 -4.63 8.28 -7.46
N CYS A 63 -3.99 8.02 -6.34
CA CYS A 63 -2.56 8.22 -6.17
C CYS A 63 -2.01 7.06 -5.36
N VAL A 64 -0.96 6.42 -5.88
CA VAL A 64 -0.19 5.40 -5.18
C VAL A 64 1.14 6.00 -4.80
N ILE A 65 1.48 5.94 -3.51
CA ILE A 65 2.77 6.39 -2.99
C ILE A 65 3.46 5.18 -2.37
N ALA A 66 4.61 4.81 -2.92
CA ALA A 66 5.49 3.79 -2.33
C ALA A 66 6.81 4.44 -1.92
N ASN A 67 7.21 4.25 -0.67
CA ASN A 67 8.34 4.98 -0.08
C ASN A 67 9.14 4.08 0.86
N ALA A 68 10.43 3.92 0.59
CA ALA A 68 11.38 3.14 1.39
C ALA A 68 12.42 4.00 2.14
N VAL A 69 12.34 5.34 2.05
CA VAL A 69 13.38 6.29 2.48
C VAL A 69 12.92 7.34 3.49
N SER A 70 11.68 7.28 3.97
CA SER A 70 11.25 8.14 5.09
C SER A 70 12.13 7.92 6.32
N PHE A 71 12.63 9.02 6.91
CA PHE A 71 13.40 9.02 8.17
C PHE A 71 12.58 8.56 9.38
N ILE A 72 11.26 8.62 9.26
CA ILE A 72 10.30 8.05 10.21
C ILE A 72 9.62 6.91 9.47
N ALA A 73 9.70 5.70 10.02
CA ALA A 73 8.98 4.57 9.47
C ALA A 73 7.50 4.94 9.39
N PRO A 74 6.86 4.83 8.20
CA PRO A 74 5.41 4.97 8.14
C PRO A 74 4.78 3.93 9.08
N PRO A 75 3.56 4.18 9.60
CA PRO A 75 2.82 3.16 10.33
C PRO A 75 2.83 1.84 9.54
N PRO A 76 2.91 0.69 10.23
CA PRO A 76 3.00 -0.62 9.57
C PRO A 76 1.65 -0.98 8.92
N SER A 77 1.36 -0.42 7.75
CA SER A 77 0.31 -0.83 6.80
C SER A 77 0.24 0.15 5.62
N PRO A 78 -0.03 -0.33 4.39
CA PRO A 78 -0.47 0.56 3.31
C PRO A 78 -1.78 1.24 3.72
N ARG A 79 -1.80 2.57 3.67
CA ARG A 79 -3.02 3.34 3.94
C ARG A 79 -3.82 3.47 2.66
N LEU A 80 -5.07 3.02 2.71
CA LEU A 80 -6.04 3.25 1.65
C LEU A 80 -7.03 4.33 2.12
N VAL A 81 -7.18 5.38 1.31
CA VAL A 81 -8.21 6.40 1.50
C VAL A 81 -9.11 6.38 0.28
N VAL A 82 -10.41 6.25 0.51
CA VAL A 82 -11.43 6.33 -0.54
C VAL A 82 -12.29 7.54 -0.24
N CYS A 83 -12.38 8.47 -1.19
CA CYS A 83 -13.19 9.68 -1.08
C CYS A 83 -14.29 9.64 -2.12
N GLY A 84 -15.54 9.80 -1.67
CA GLY A 84 -16.71 9.91 -2.53
C GLY A 84 -17.59 11.09 -2.13
N GLU A 85 -18.64 11.32 -2.90
CA GLU A 85 -19.53 12.47 -2.73
C GLU A 85 -20.26 12.48 -1.37
N LYS A 86 -20.52 11.30 -0.80
CA LYS A 86 -21.29 11.13 0.45
C LYS A 86 -20.42 10.89 1.67
N GLY A 87 -19.10 10.88 1.51
CA GLY A 87 -18.18 10.58 2.60
C GLY A 87 -16.85 9.98 2.16
N SER A 88 -16.03 9.68 3.15
CA SER A 88 -14.72 9.09 2.98
C SER A 88 -14.53 7.89 3.90
N LEU A 89 -13.74 6.93 3.43
CA LEU A 89 -13.25 5.79 4.20
C LEU A 89 -11.74 5.89 4.28
N ILE A 90 -11.17 5.52 5.42
CA ILE A 90 -9.72 5.38 5.59
C ILE A 90 -9.41 4.15 6.40
N PHE A 91 -8.49 3.35 5.87
CA PHE A 91 -7.94 2.18 6.54
C PHE A 91 -6.67 2.57 7.30
N ASP A 92 -6.57 2.11 8.55
CA ASP A 92 -5.45 2.37 9.46
C ASP A 92 -5.12 3.89 9.62
N MET A 93 -6.13 4.68 10.03
CA MET A 93 -5.94 6.11 10.24
C MET A 93 -4.90 6.38 11.36
N PRO A 94 -3.82 7.13 11.09
CA PRO A 94 -2.79 7.43 12.09
C PRO A 94 -3.35 8.10 13.33
N GLY A 95 -2.90 7.66 14.51
CA GLY A 95 -3.30 8.23 15.79
C GLY A 95 -4.69 7.86 16.28
N SER A 96 -5.54 7.24 15.44
CA SER A 96 -6.89 6.83 15.83
C SER A 96 -6.95 5.50 16.59
N GLY A 97 -5.96 4.62 16.36
CA GLY A 97 -6.01 3.22 16.84
C GLY A 97 -7.06 2.35 16.13
N SER A 98 -7.76 2.89 15.14
CA SER A 98 -8.82 2.20 14.40
C SER A 98 -8.31 1.63 13.07
N GLN A 99 -8.73 0.39 12.76
CA GLN A 99 -8.47 -0.27 11.48
C GLN A 99 -9.29 0.33 10.33
N LEU A 100 -10.44 0.92 10.63
CA LEU A 100 -11.31 1.59 9.66
C LEU A 100 -11.89 2.86 10.28
N SER A 101 -11.87 3.97 9.57
CA SER A 101 -12.62 5.16 9.95
C SER A 101 -13.51 5.62 8.82
N ILE A 102 -14.68 6.12 9.18
CA ILE A 102 -15.73 6.55 8.25
C ILE A 102 -16.07 8.00 8.55
N ALA A 103 -16.07 8.85 7.54
CA ALA A 103 -16.69 10.17 7.59
C ALA A 103 -17.85 10.16 6.60
N THR A 104 -19.07 10.45 7.03
CA THR A 104 -20.25 10.41 6.14
C THR A 104 -21.19 11.58 6.36
N ASN A 105 -21.66 12.16 5.25
CA ASN A 105 -22.68 13.21 5.24
C ASN A 105 -24.12 12.63 5.26
N VAL A 106 -24.27 11.30 5.24
CA VAL A 106 -25.59 10.65 5.33
C VAL A 106 -26.05 10.68 6.78
N VAL A 107 -26.97 11.61 7.10
CA VAL A 107 -27.41 11.89 8.47
C VAL A 107 -28.02 10.66 9.16
N ASP A 108 -28.73 9.82 8.42
CA ASP A 108 -29.36 8.59 8.96
C ASP A 108 -28.39 7.40 9.09
N SER A 109 -27.11 7.58 8.77
CA SER A 109 -26.10 6.53 8.90
C SER A 109 -25.75 6.30 10.38
N PRO A 110 -25.61 5.04 10.84
CA PRO A 110 -25.13 4.75 12.20
C PRO A 110 -23.68 5.21 12.44
N TYR A 111 -22.95 5.54 11.37
CA TYR A 111 -21.58 6.06 11.43
C TYR A 111 -21.51 7.58 11.26
N HIS A 112 -22.66 8.25 11.19
CA HIS A 112 -22.67 9.70 11.11
C HIS A 112 -22.22 10.31 12.44
N VAL A 113 -21.19 11.14 12.39
CA VAL A 113 -20.72 11.93 13.52
C VAL A 113 -20.90 13.39 13.15
N SER A 114 -21.78 14.08 13.86
CA SER A 114 -21.96 15.52 13.71
C SER A 114 -20.68 16.24 14.10
N ARG A 115 -20.18 17.13 13.23
CA ARG A 115 -19.05 18.00 13.54
C ARG A 115 -19.58 19.41 13.87
N PRO A 116 -19.05 20.10 14.88
CA PRO A 116 -19.36 21.51 15.08
C PRO A 116 -18.88 22.33 13.88
N THR A 117 -19.63 23.37 13.51
CA THR A 117 -19.38 24.22 12.34
C THR A 117 -17.92 24.68 12.31
N PRO A 118 -17.13 24.29 11.29
CA PRO A 118 -15.75 24.74 11.16
C PRO A 118 -15.69 26.25 10.93
N PRO A 119 -14.55 26.92 11.22
CA PRO A 119 -14.35 28.31 10.86
C PRO A 119 -14.59 28.54 9.35
N ALA A 120 -15.22 29.66 8.97
CA ALA A 120 -15.62 29.92 7.59
C ALA A 120 -14.49 29.83 6.55
N TRP A 121 -13.23 30.03 6.95
CA TRP A 121 -12.05 29.92 6.08
C TRP A 121 -11.62 28.48 5.76
N THR A 122 -12.15 27.48 6.49
CA THR A 122 -11.93 26.04 6.19
C THR A 122 -12.98 25.47 5.24
N ASN A 123 -14.14 26.14 5.12
CA ASN A 123 -15.27 25.68 4.32
C ASN A 123 -15.21 26.22 2.89
N VAL A 124 -14.33 25.68 2.05
CA VAL A 124 -14.37 25.93 0.60
C VAL A 124 -15.51 25.11 -0.03
N GLY A 125 -16.76 25.44 0.31
CA GLY A 125 -17.97 24.86 -0.29
C GLY A 125 -18.20 23.35 -0.04
N ARG A 126 -17.50 22.74 0.91
CA ARG A 126 -17.60 21.31 1.23
C ARG A 126 -18.40 21.08 2.51
N GLN A 127 -19.29 20.09 2.50
CA GLN A 127 -19.89 19.57 3.73
C GLN A 127 -18.88 18.66 4.42
N GLU A 128 -18.57 18.95 5.68
CA GLU A 128 -17.64 18.17 6.48
C GLU A 128 -18.39 17.30 7.50
N ALA A 129 -18.17 15.99 7.46
CA ALA A 129 -18.58 15.07 8.50
C ALA A 129 -17.48 14.90 9.55
N GLY A 130 -17.87 14.56 10.78
CA GLY A 130 -16.95 14.01 11.77
C GLY A 130 -16.50 12.60 11.39
N TRP A 131 -15.39 12.16 11.96
CA TRP A 131 -14.91 10.78 11.79
C TRP A 131 -15.50 9.88 12.86
N TYR A 132 -16.15 8.81 12.43
CA TYR A 132 -16.43 7.64 13.25
C TYR A 132 -15.22 6.70 13.19
N HIS A 133 -14.68 6.35 14.35
CA HIS A 133 -13.60 5.39 14.49
C HIS A 133 -14.14 4.10 15.08
N PHE A 134 -13.93 2.98 14.39
CA PHE A 134 -14.21 1.69 14.99
C PHE A 134 -13.27 1.45 16.19
N PRO A 135 -13.74 0.81 17.26
CA PRO A 135 -12.88 0.44 18.39
C PRO A 135 -11.67 -0.38 17.93
N ALA A 136 -10.54 -0.23 18.63
CA ALA A 136 -9.39 -1.10 18.43
C ALA A 136 -9.82 -2.57 18.65
N ASN A 137 -9.52 -3.44 17.69
CA ASN A 137 -9.94 -4.85 17.62
C ASN A 137 -11.43 -5.09 17.29
N TYR A 138 -12.14 -4.10 16.76
CA TYR A 138 -13.49 -4.33 16.24
C TYR A 138 -13.49 -5.38 15.12
N PHE A 139 -12.48 -5.34 14.24
CA PHE A 139 -12.29 -6.37 13.21
C PHE A 139 -11.27 -7.39 13.69
N ALA A 140 -11.54 -8.66 13.39
CA ALA A 140 -10.58 -9.72 13.65
C ALA A 140 -9.27 -9.43 12.90
N PRO A 141 -8.10 -9.73 13.51
CA PRO A 141 -6.83 -9.60 12.81
C PRO A 141 -6.83 -10.41 11.52
N PHE A 142 -6.67 -9.71 10.38
CA PHE A 142 -6.67 -10.38 9.09
C PHE A 142 -5.34 -11.11 8.86
N ARG A 143 -5.39 -12.44 8.85
CA ARG A 143 -4.21 -13.28 8.59
C ARG A 143 -4.06 -13.51 7.10
N TYR A 144 -3.56 -12.51 6.39
CA TYR A 144 -3.44 -12.49 4.93
C TYR A 144 -2.94 -13.81 4.34
N TYR A 145 -1.77 -14.30 4.74
CA TYR A 145 -1.22 -15.55 4.19
C TYR A 145 -2.12 -16.76 4.40
N LYS A 146 -2.77 -16.87 5.57
CA LYS A 146 -3.68 -17.97 5.85
C LYS A 146 -4.92 -17.86 4.97
N ALA A 147 -5.55 -16.68 4.93
CA ALA A 147 -6.75 -16.43 4.14
C ALA A 147 -6.52 -16.64 2.65
N SER A 148 -5.40 -16.14 2.09
CA SER A 148 -5.06 -16.35 0.68
C SER A 148 -4.80 -17.81 0.35
N THR A 149 -4.18 -18.56 1.26
CA THR A 149 -3.95 -20.00 1.09
C THR A 149 -5.27 -20.79 1.14
N GLU A 150 -6.15 -20.48 2.09
CA GLU A 150 -7.48 -21.10 2.19
C GLU A 150 -8.33 -20.79 0.95
N HIS A 151 -8.30 -19.56 0.45
CA HIS A 151 -8.96 -19.16 -0.80
C HIS A 151 -8.46 -19.97 -1.99
N LEU A 152 -7.14 -20.08 -2.15
CA LEU A 152 -6.56 -20.86 -3.24
C LEU A 152 -6.98 -22.33 -3.19
N TYR A 153 -7.01 -22.94 -2.00
CA TYR A 153 -7.50 -24.32 -1.85
C TYR A 153 -8.97 -24.47 -2.23
N ALA A 154 -9.83 -23.55 -1.77
CA ALA A 154 -11.25 -23.57 -2.12
C ALA A 154 -11.46 -23.44 -3.63
N CYS A 155 -10.70 -22.57 -4.30
CA CYS A 155 -10.72 -22.44 -5.75
C CYS A 155 -10.31 -23.73 -6.47
N ILE A 156 -9.27 -24.42 -5.99
CA ILE A 156 -8.85 -25.72 -6.55
C ILE A 156 -9.93 -26.79 -6.36
N GLU A 157 -10.53 -26.87 -5.17
CA GLU A 157 -11.57 -27.86 -4.84
C GLU A 157 -12.83 -27.66 -5.69
N HIS A 158 -13.17 -26.41 -6.00
CA HIS A 158 -14.37 -26.04 -6.73
C HIS A 158 -14.16 -25.76 -8.23
N ASP A 159 -12.93 -25.97 -8.74
CA ASP A 159 -12.54 -25.65 -10.12
C ASP A 159 -12.89 -24.20 -10.51
N GLN A 160 -12.49 -23.26 -9.67
CA GLN A 160 -12.72 -21.83 -9.82
C GLN A 160 -11.39 -21.07 -9.97
N ASP A 161 -11.44 -19.92 -10.64
CA ASP A 161 -10.28 -19.04 -10.73
C ASP A 161 -10.03 -18.32 -9.39
N PRO A 162 -8.77 -18.28 -8.92
CA PRO A 162 -8.42 -17.56 -7.70
C PRO A 162 -8.52 -16.05 -7.88
N ILE A 163 -8.74 -15.33 -6.77
CA ILE A 163 -8.71 -13.87 -6.70
C ILE A 163 -7.72 -13.51 -5.59
N PRO A 164 -6.64 -12.78 -5.88
CA PRO A 164 -6.26 -12.28 -7.21
C PRO A 164 -5.89 -13.39 -8.20
N SER A 165 -6.23 -13.19 -9.48
CA SER A 165 -5.93 -14.11 -10.57
C SER A 165 -4.58 -13.78 -11.23
N MET A 166 -4.15 -14.62 -12.19
CA MET A 166 -2.97 -14.33 -12.99
C MET A 166 -3.11 -13.02 -13.79
N GLU A 167 -4.29 -12.78 -14.35
CA GLU A 167 -4.59 -11.55 -15.09
C GLU A 167 -4.51 -10.32 -14.17
N TRP A 168 -4.93 -10.44 -12.91
CA TRP A 168 -4.74 -9.37 -11.91
C TRP A 168 -3.26 -9.09 -11.69
N GLY A 169 -2.44 -10.13 -11.59
CA GLY A 169 -0.97 -9.99 -11.48
C GLY A 169 -0.35 -9.29 -12.69
N LEU A 170 -0.82 -9.61 -13.90
CA LEU A 170 -0.40 -8.95 -15.13
C LEU A 170 -0.80 -7.46 -15.16
N HIS A 171 -2.01 -7.13 -14.69
CA HIS A 171 -2.46 -5.75 -14.58
C HIS A 171 -1.59 -4.93 -13.61
N VAL A 172 -1.28 -5.48 -12.43
CA VAL A 172 -0.39 -4.82 -11.47
C VAL A 172 1.01 -4.60 -12.07
N ALA A 173 1.56 -5.59 -12.77
CA ALA A 173 2.84 -5.45 -13.45
C ALA A 173 2.79 -4.36 -14.55
N GLU A 174 1.71 -4.28 -15.32
CA GLU A 174 1.51 -3.22 -16.31
C GLU A 174 1.49 -1.83 -15.65
N VAL A 175 0.78 -1.66 -14.54
CA VAL A 175 0.76 -0.40 -13.78
C VAL A 175 2.17 -0.01 -13.34
N MET A 176 2.97 -0.96 -12.86
CA MET A 176 4.36 -0.69 -12.45
C MET A 176 5.25 -0.27 -13.61
N ILE A 177 5.18 -0.97 -14.76
CA ILE A 177 5.93 -0.64 -15.97
C ILE A 177 5.51 0.74 -16.49
N ALA A 178 4.21 0.99 -16.58
CA ALA A 178 3.64 2.27 -17.01
C ALA A 178 4.07 3.42 -16.09
N SER A 179 4.13 3.19 -14.78
CA SER A 179 4.59 4.20 -13.81
C SER A 179 6.05 4.58 -14.05
N ARG A 180 6.92 3.58 -14.30
CA ARG A 180 8.32 3.81 -14.65
C ARG A 180 8.44 4.59 -15.96
N THR A 181 7.78 4.13 -17.02
CA THR A 181 7.83 4.80 -18.33
C THR A 181 7.30 6.23 -18.24
N ALA A 182 6.23 6.48 -17.48
CA ALA A 182 5.73 7.82 -17.24
C ALA A 182 6.76 8.71 -16.56
N SER A 183 7.47 8.19 -15.56
CA SER A 183 8.54 8.91 -14.86
C SER A 183 9.72 9.25 -15.76
N GLU A 184 10.12 8.34 -16.64
CA GLU A 184 11.27 8.52 -17.55
C GLU A 184 10.94 9.49 -18.71
N THR A 185 9.69 9.46 -19.20
CA THR A 185 9.27 10.23 -20.38
C THR A 185 8.56 11.53 -20.06
N GLY A 186 8.05 11.69 -18.83
CA GLY A 186 7.16 12.78 -18.45
C GLY A 186 5.76 12.70 -19.09
N GLN A 187 5.38 11.56 -19.67
CA GLN A 187 4.11 11.39 -20.37
C GLN A 187 3.20 10.36 -19.67
N ALA A 188 1.91 10.67 -19.61
CA ALA A 188 0.91 9.72 -19.14
C ALA A 188 0.89 8.46 -20.02
N GLN A 189 0.77 7.30 -19.40
CA GLN A 189 0.74 6.01 -20.08
C GLN A 189 -0.68 5.45 -20.06
N GLN A 190 -1.16 4.98 -21.21
CA GLN A 190 -2.43 4.30 -21.31
C GLN A 190 -2.26 2.82 -20.96
N LEU A 191 -2.98 2.35 -19.95
CA LEU A 191 -3.05 0.93 -19.61
C LEU A 191 -3.91 0.19 -20.65
N LYS A 192 -3.48 -1.02 -21.01
CA LYS A 192 -4.18 -1.93 -21.92
C LYS A 192 -5.13 -2.85 -21.17
N THR A 193 -4.73 -3.31 -19.99
CA THR A 193 -5.55 -4.19 -19.17
C THR A 193 -6.53 -3.38 -18.32
N THR A 194 -7.72 -3.94 -18.13
CA THR A 194 -8.79 -3.39 -17.27
C THR A 194 -9.17 -4.46 -16.25
N PHE A 195 -9.28 -4.08 -14.98
CA PHE A 195 -9.68 -4.95 -13.88
C PHE A 195 -10.74 -4.28 -13.01
#